data_AF-A0A661NTD1-F1
#
_entry.id   AF-A0A661NTD1-F1
#
_cell.length_a   1.000
_cell.length_b   1.000
_cell.length_c   1.000
_cell.angle_alpha   90.00
_cell.angle_beta   90.00
_cell.angle_gamma   90.00
#
_symmetry.space_group_name_H-M   'P 1'
#
loop_
_entity.id
_entity.type
_entity.pdbx_description
1 polymer ?
#
loop_
_entity_poly.entity_id
_entity_poly.type
_entity_poly.pdbx_seq_one_letter_code
_entity_poly.pdbx_strand_id
1 'polypeptide(L)'
;MGDEVTVTGTVEEYYQKTRLVADSVSKTGTASVPDPVLATCEQINDDGALAESLEGVLVKVENVVVTQAVFPGSDSKDHGDFLVAALAQPDAELVVGWDFEYAYSCPPDHTEVCDAANDQRRAGDAFESITGPLDYAYDHFRLQPRLDADLVKKQVDPNDRDSDGIANDSDNCPDDFNPNQENTDGDTYGDACDNCPELDNDQADGDDDGIGDACDNCPGAANPDQADLDDDGSGDACDPDVDGDTILDDGDGSGTAGDAPCTGGATSNCDDNCPLVSNADQADEDNDGTGDACEAGASGLIISEVYYNSPGSDDGNEWVELYNGTDQPIDLAGYSLGNGGTDYTSSVVQLAGTIPAGGCFVVGGPNVSDNSWNPDYDQEFNFTPDFQNAGVDTSDAADGIALFNVPADQIAAGTVPVDAVIYGVEGASNSNGLLDETGNPGEIDGFAFTNESLERTSSGWRTQTTPSPNDCSHVSQ
;
A
#
# COMPACT_ATOMS: atom_id res chain seq x y z
N MET A 1 11.53 -31.47 22.86
CA MET A 1 12.61 -32.27 22.23
C MET A 1 13.26 -33.17 23.27
N GLY A 2 13.34 -34.48 23.01
CA GLY A 2 13.96 -35.46 23.93
C GLY A 2 13.05 -36.03 25.02
N ASP A 3 11.81 -35.57 25.14
CA ASP A 3 10.83 -36.17 26.04
C ASP A 3 10.11 -37.34 25.37
N GLU A 4 9.83 -38.38 26.15
CA GLU A 4 8.81 -39.35 25.76
C GLU A 4 7.44 -38.72 26.06
N VAL A 5 6.63 -38.55 25.02
CA VAL A 5 5.25 -38.06 25.14
C VAL A 5 4.30 -39.17 24.74
N THR A 6 3.34 -39.47 25.61
CA THR A 6 2.19 -40.30 25.27
C THR A 6 1.08 -39.39 24.79
N VAL A 7 0.78 -39.47 23.50
CA VAL A 7 -0.37 -38.82 22.89
C VAL A 7 -1.49 -39.85 22.77
N THR A 8 -2.64 -39.55 23.37
CA THR A 8 -3.86 -40.34 23.22
C THR A 8 -4.82 -39.53 22.37
N GLY A 9 -5.42 -40.14 21.35
CA GLY A 9 -6.28 -39.42 20.43
C GLY A 9 -6.93 -40.31 19.38
N THR A 10 -7.71 -39.70 18.50
CA THR A 10 -8.32 -40.36 17.35
C THR A 10 -7.49 -40.13 16.10
N VAL A 11 -7.22 -41.19 15.35
CA VAL A 11 -6.59 -41.09 14.03
C VAL A 11 -7.68 -40.85 12.99
N GLU A 12 -7.50 -39.84 12.15
CA GLU A 12 -8.39 -39.52 11.03
C GLU A 12 -7.59 -39.12 9.78
N GLU A 13 -8.25 -39.13 8.63
CA GLU A 13 -7.68 -38.69 7.36
C GLU A 13 -8.12 -37.26 7.06
N TYR A 14 -7.16 -36.37 6.80
CA TYR A 14 -7.40 -34.97 6.43
C TYR A 14 -6.54 -34.63 5.21
N TYR A 15 -7.19 -34.32 4.08
CA TYR A 15 -6.51 -34.04 2.80
C TYR A 15 -5.45 -35.08 2.39
N GLN A 16 -5.79 -36.38 2.51
CA GLN A 16 -4.89 -37.50 2.19
C GLN A 16 -3.62 -37.59 3.07
N LYS A 17 -3.61 -36.87 4.19
CA LYS A 17 -2.60 -37.00 5.25
C LYS A 17 -3.26 -37.68 6.46
N THR A 18 -2.56 -38.65 7.05
CA THR A 18 -2.95 -39.25 8.32
C THR A 18 -2.71 -38.24 9.44
N ARG A 19 -3.79 -37.78 10.08
CA ARG A 19 -3.76 -36.86 11.21
C ARG A 19 -4.09 -37.59 12.51
N LEU A 20 -3.35 -37.29 13.57
CA LEU A 20 -3.71 -37.68 14.95
C LEU A 20 -4.36 -36.47 15.63
N VAL A 21 -5.64 -36.55 15.97
CA VAL A 21 -6.32 -35.55 16.80
C VAL A 21 -6.16 -35.94 18.26
N ALA A 22 -5.36 -35.18 19.01
CA ALA A 22 -5.03 -35.48 20.39
C ALA A 22 -6.21 -35.17 21.34
N ASP A 23 -6.69 -36.19 22.06
CA ASP A 23 -7.59 -36.04 23.21
C ASP A 23 -6.81 -35.64 24.48
N SER A 24 -5.58 -36.15 24.60
CA SER A 24 -4.67 -35.83 25.69
C SER A 24 -3.21 -36.01 25.28
N VAL A 25 -2.35 -35.15 25.79
CA VAL A 25 -0.89 -35.27 25.68
C VAL A 25 -0.33 -35.35 27.09
N SER A 26 0.46 -36.38 27.37
CA SER A 26 1.14 -36.52 28.66
C SER A 26 2.61 -36.78 28.45
N LYS A 27 3.46 -35.97 29.09
CA LYS A 27 4.91 -36.16 29.12
C LYS A 27 5.24 -37.28 30.11
N THR A 28 5.80 -38.39 29.61
CA THR A 28 6.14 -39.59 30.39
C THR A 28 7.65 -39.75 30.61
N GLY A 29 8.49 -39.06 29.83
CA GLY A 29 9.94 -39.17 29.88
C GLY A 29 10.64 -38.16 30.81
N THR A 30 11.83 -38.54 31.28
CA THR A 30 12.84 -37.65 31.90
C THR A 30 14.16 -37.69 31.11
N ALA A 31 14.10 -38.03 29.82
CA ALA A 31 15.28 -38.21 28.99
C ALA A 31 15.97 -36.86 28.71
N SER A 32 17.29 -36.89 28.56
CA SER A 32 18.05 -35.73 28.16
C SER A 32 17.74 -35.38 26.71
N VAL A 33 17.80 -34.08 26.38
CA VAL A 33 17.76 -33.61 25.00
C VAL A 33 18.83 -34.36 24.19
N PRO A 34 18.49 -34.94 23.01
CA PRO A 34 19.47 -35.61 22.18
C PRO A 34 20.52 -34.62 21.65
N ASP A 35 21.73 -35.10 21.36
CA ASP A 35 22.75 -34.28 20.70
C ASP A 35 22.23 -33.82 19.32
N PRO A 36 22.46 -32.55 18.93
CA PRO A 36 22.00 -32.05 17.65
C PRO A 36 22.73 -32.72 16.48
N VAL A 37 22.02 -32.90 15.36
CA VAL A 37 22.63 -33.27 14.09
C VAL A 37 23.32 -32.04 13.51
N LEU A 38 24.61 -32.15 13.18
CA LEU A 38 25.34 -31.08 12.49
C LEU A 38 24.96 -31.06 11.01
N ALA A 39 24.57 -29.89 10.49
CA ALA A 39 24.26 -29.67 9.07
C ALA A 39 24.72 -28.27 8.61
N THR A 40 24.83 -28.07 7.30
CA THR A 40 25.05 -26.73 6.70
C THR A 40 23.73 -26.11 6.26
N CYS A 41 23.65 -24.77 6.12
CA CYS A 41 22.45 -24.10 5.61
C CYS A 41 21.99 -24.69 4.25
N GLU A 42 22.91 -24.88 3.30
CA GLU A 42 22.65 -25.53 2.00
C GLU A 42 22.00 -26.92 2.12
N GLN A 43 22.28 -27.68 3.18
CA GLN A 43 21.75 -29.03 3.34
C GLN A 43 20.31 -29.04 3.87
N ILE A 44 19.88 -27.97 4.54
CA ILE A 44 18.63 -27.93 5.31
C ILE A 44 17.73 -26.73 4.99
N ASN A 45 18.10 -25.89 4.01
CA ASN A 45 17.20 -24.90 3.44
C ASN A 45 16.17 -25.55 2.51
N ASP A 46 15.37 -24.75 1.81
CA ASP A 46 14.20 -25.22 1.05
C ASP A 46 14.54 -26.22 -0.07
N ASP A 47 15.70 -26.05 -0.69
CA ASP A 47 16.22 -26.96 -1.72
C ASP A 47 17.18 -28.03 -1.14
N GLY A 48 17.33 -28.05 0.18
CA GLY A 48 18.30 -28.84 0.90
C GLY A 48 18.00 -30.34 0.89
N ALA A 49 18.98 -31.14 0.48
CA ALA A 49 18.83 -32.59 0.34
C ALA A 49 18.55 -33.33 1.67
N LEU A 50 18.74 -32.69 2.83
CA LEU A 50 18.47 -33.26 4.14
C LEU A 50 17.23 -32.65 4.82
N ALA A 51 16.67 -31.55 4.30
CA ALA A 51 15.65 -30.76 4.96
C ALA A 51 14.42 -31.60 5.39
N GLU A 52 13.78 -32.29 4.44
CA GLU A 52 12.64 -33.19 4.73
C GLU A 52 13.00 -34.30 5.73
N SER A 53 14.22 -34.84 5.65
CA SER A 53 14.63 -35.95 6.52
C SER A 53 14.96 -35.51 7.96
N LEU A 54 15.20 -34.22 8.14
CA LEU A 54 15.56 -33.61 9.41
C LEU A 54 14.41 -32.75 9.99
N GLU A 55 13.25 -32.70 9.34
CA GLU A 55 12.04 -32.07 9.90
C GLU A 55 11.70 -32.69 11.27
N GLY A 56 11.50 -31.84 12.26
CA GLY A 56 11.28 -32.21 13.66
C GLY A 56 12.52 -32.76 14.38
N VAL A 57 13.72 -32.69 13.78
CA VAL A 57 15.00 -33.11 14.38
C VAL A 57 15.73 -31.90 14.95
N LEU A 58 16.43 -32.09 16.07
CA LEU A 58 17.31 -31.05 16.61
C LEU A 58 18.57 -30.96 15.75
N VAL A 59 18.77 -29.82 15.09
CA VAL A 59 19.88 -29.54 14.17
C VAL A 59 20.76 -28.42 14.73
N LYS A 60 22.05 -28.45 14.42
CA LYS A 60 23.01 -27.38 14.70
C LYS A 60 23.67 -26.96 13.40
N VAL A 61 23.70 -25.66 13.13
CA VAL A 61 24.53 -25.02 12.10
C VAL A 61 25.65 -24.23 12.78
N GLU A 62 26.81 -24.11 12.15
CA GLU A 62 28.00 -23.48 12.73
C GLU A 62 28.58 -22.43 11.77
N ASN A 63 29.15 -21.37 12.34
CA ASN A 63 29.83 -20.29 11.61
C ASN A 63 28.96 -19.67 10.51
N VAL A 64 27.78 -19.21 10.90
CA VAL A 64 26.82 -18.57 9.99
C VAL A 64 26.74 -17.07 10.28
N VAL A 65 26.42 -16.29 9.27
CA VAL A 65 26.17 -14.85 9.36
C VAL A 65 24.74 -14.54 8.98
N VAL A 66 24.18 -13.52 9.60
CA VAL A 66 22.90 -12.95 9.19
C VAL A 66 23.10 -12.28 7.84
N THR A 67 22.44 -12.79 6.80
CA THR A 67 22.45 -12.18 5.47
C THR A 67 21.35 -11.14 5.32
N GLN A 68 20.23 -11.36 6.00
CA GLN A 68 19.13 -10.41 6.07
C GLN A 68 18.53 -10.39 7.47
N ALA A 69 18.47 -9.22 8.08
CA ALA A 69 17.96 -9.04 9.44
C ALA A 69 16.44 -9.27 9.56
N VAL A 70 15.72 -9.17 8.44
CA VAL A 70 14.29 -9.38 8.32
C VAL A 70 14.04 -10.31 7.15
N PHE A 71 13.25 -11.37 7.33
CA PHE A 71 12.87 -12.26 6.24
C PHE A 71 11.98 -11.53 5.19
N PRO A 72 12.32 -11.53 3.88
CA PRO A 72 11.57 -10.80 2.86
C PRO A 72 10.22 -11.46 2.53
N GLY A 73 9.20 -10.64 2.25
CA GLY A 73 7.85 -11.13 1.96
C GLY A 73 6.92 -11.23 3.17
N SER A 74 7.40 -10.79 4.33
CA SER A 74 6.60 -10.67 5.54
C SER A 74 5.58 -9.54 5.42
N ASP A 75 4.29 -9.87 5.51
CA ASP A 75 3.34 -8.89 6.05
C ASP A 75 3.71 -8.61 7.53
N SER A 76 3.09 -7.61 8.14
CA SER A 76 3.40 -7.13 9.51
C SER A 76 3.24 -8.17 10.64
N LYS A 77 3.13 -9.46 10.32
CA LYS A 77 2.98 -10.59 11.25
C LYS A 77 4.13 -11.59 11.22
N ASP A 78 5.17 -11.47 10.39
CA ASP A 78 6.33 -12.37 10.57
C ASP A 78 7.20 -11.88 11.72
N HIS A 79 6.89 -12.48 12.86
CA HIS A 79 7.32 -12.30 14.23
C HIS A 79 8.86 -12.26 14.53
N GLY A 80 9.72 -11.78 13.64
CA GLY A 80 11.16 -11.58 13.89
C GLY A 80 12.09 -12.62 13.26
N ASP A 81 11.66 -13.24 12.16
CA ASP A 81 12.48 -14.19 11.38
C ASP A 81 13.63 -13.48 10.64
N PHE A 82 14.75 -14.17 10.50
CA PHE A 82 15.94 -13.66 9.80
C PHE A 82 16.63 -14.74 8.97
N LEU A 83 17.42 -14.32 7.99
CA LEU A 83 18.17 -15.21 7.11
C LEU A 83 19.61 -15.35 7.57
N VAL A 84 20.12 -16.59 7.53
CA VAL A 84 21.54 -16.86 7.76
C VAL A 84 22.15 -17.75 6.68
N ALA A 85 23.41 -17.51 6.36
CA ALA A 85 24.18 -18.35 5.46
C ALA A 85 25.60 -18.60 6.01
N ALA A 86 26.29 -19.60 5.44
CA ALA A 86 27.71 -19.73 5.69
C ALA A 86 28.46 -18.63 4.93
N LEU A 87 29.48 -18.00 5.55
CA LEU A 87 30.30 -16.95 4.91
C LEU A 87 30.83 -17.35 3.52
N ALA A 88 31.19 -18.62 3.34
CA ALA A 88 31.74 -19.12 2.08
C ALA A 88 30.66 -19.40 1.01
N GLN A 89 29.38 -19.31 1.36
CA GLN A 89 28.23 -19.66 0.52
C GLN A 89 27.03 -18.75 0.87
N PRO A 90 27.11 -17.44 0.61
CA PRO A 90 26.06 -16.48 0.98
C PRO A 90 24.70 -16.82 0.34
N ASP A 91 24.70 -17.40 -0.86
CA ASP A 91 23.47 -17.78 -1.59
C ASP A 91 22.73 -18.99 -0.98
N ALA A 92 23.32 -19.68 -0.01
CA ALA A 92 22.74 -20.85 0.63
C ALA A 92 22.04 -20.48 1.94
N GLU A 93 21.07 -19.58 1.85
CA GLU A 93 20.38 -19.02 3.01
C GLU A 93 19.43 -20.02 3.68
N LEU A 94 19.30 -19.91 4.99
CA LEU A 94 18.40 -20.68 5.85
C LEU A 94 17.62 -19.71 6.72
N VAL A 95 16.31 -19.92 6.83
CA VAL A 95 15.45 -19.14 7.73
C VAL A 95 15.70 -19.58 9.18
N VAL A 96 15.92 -18.61 10.07
CA VAL A 96 15.91 -18.82 11.51
C VAL A 96 14.61 -18.26 12.05
N GLY A 97 13.80 -19.15 12.63
CA GLY A 97 12.44 -18.86 13.05
C GLY A 97 12.33 -18.21 14.44
N TRP A 98 11.21 -17.52 14.64
CA TRP A 98 10.89 -16.69 15.80
C TRP A 98 10.29 -17.39 17.03
N ASP A 99 10.02 -18.71 17.04
CA ASP A 99 9.18 -19.40 18.06
C ASP A 99 9.83 -19.50 19.48
N PHE A 100 10.70 -18.54 19.77
CA PHE A 100 11.42 -18.33 20.99
C PHE A 100 10.94 -17.07 21.71
N GLU A 101 10.00 -17.24 22.63
CA GLU A 101 9.36 -16.13 23.35
C GLU A 101 10.31 -15.36 24.32
N TYR A 102 11.57 -15.78 24.57
CA TYR A 102 12.35 -15.17 25.65
C TYR A 102 13.88 -15.26 25.51
N ALA A 103 14.51 -14.36 24.73
CA ALA A 103 15.84 -13.77 25.08
C ALA A 103 16.14 -12.41 24.44
N TYR A 104 15.35 -12.00 23.45
CA TYR A 104 15.31 -10.61 22.99
C TYR A 104 14.03 -9.95 23.51
N SER A 105 13.78 -10.01 24.82
CA SER A 105 12.55 -9.45 25.38
C SER A 105 12.51 -7.93 25.21
N CYS A 106 11.76 -7.46 24.23
CA CYS A 106 10.92 -6.28 24.41
C CYS A 106 9.88 -6.63 25.51
N PRO A 107 9.73 -5.84 26.59
CA PRO A 107 8.85 -6.21 27.71
C PRO A 107 7.37 -6.27 27.34
N PRO A 108 6.53 -6.98 28.11
CA PRO A 108 5.13 -7.26 27.76
C PRO A 108 4.15 -6.08 27.89
N ASP A 109 4.60 -4.86 28.21
CA ASP A 109 3.72 -3.69 28.35
C ASP A 109 3.82 -2.75 27.14
N HIS A 110 3.13 -3.14 26.07
CA HIS A 110 2.86 -2.40 24.82
C HIS A 110 2.46 -0.92 25.01
N THR A 111 3.42 -0.05 25.32
CA THR A 111 3.26 1.42 25.26
C THR A 111 4.44 2.14 24.63
N GLU A 112 5.49 1.43 24.24
CA GLU A 112 6.55 1.97 23.39
C GLU A 112 6.70 1.07 22.15
N VAL A 113 6.77 1.73 20.99
CA VAL A 113 6.99 1.15 19.67
C VAL A 113 8.24 0.27 19.69
N CYS A 114 8.19 -0.90 19.05
CA CYS A 114 9.39 -1.65 18.71
C CYS A 114 10.21 -0.80 17.71
N ASP A 115 11.12 0.00 18.23
CA ASP A 115 12.09 0.78 17.46
C ASP A 115 13.26 -0.13 17.05
N ALA A 116 13.68 -0.02 15.78
CA ALA A 116 14.86 -0.62 15.16
C ALA A 116 16.16 -0.48 16.00
N ALA A 117 16.22 0.46 16.95
CA ALA A 117 17.34 0.62 17.88
C ALA A 117 17.52 -0.52 18.90
N ASN A 118 16.49 -1.34 19.17
CA ASN A 118 16.54 -2.38 20.22
C ASN A 118 16.40 -3.82 19.74
N ASP A 119 16.00 -4.07 18.49
CA ASP A 119 16.08 -5.40 17.88
C ASP A 119 17.46 -5.57 17.23
N GLN A 120 18.44 -5.97 18.04
CA GLN A 120 19.87 -5.98 17.68
C GLN A 120 20.25 -7.19 16.81
N ARG A 121 19.55 -7.42 15.70
CA ARG A 121 20.00 -8.33 14.63
C ARG A 121 20.27 -7.47 13.39
N ARG A 122 21.52 -7.41 12.95
CA ARG A 122 21.95 -6.69 11.75
C ARG A 122 22.46 -7.68 10.72
N ALA A 123 22.36 -7.35 9.43
CA ALA A 123 23.16 -8.05 8.43
C ALA A 123 24.63 -7.99 8.85
N GLY A 124 25.34 -9.12 8.73
CA GLY A 124 26.71 -9.29 9.24
C GLY A 124 26.81 -9.88 10.65
N ASP A 125 25.75 -9.84 11.48
CA ASP A 125 25.79 -10.48 12.80
C ASP A 125 26.15 -11.97 12.66
N ALA A 126 27.19 -12.40 13.37
CA ALA A 126 27.73 -13.74 13.22
C ALA A 126 27.42 -14.64 14.41
N PHE A 127 27.14 -15.91 14.13
CA PHE A 127 26.96 -16.96 15.12
C PHE A 127 28.04 -18.03 14.97
N GLU A 128 28.74 -18.34 16.06
CA GLU A 128 29.56 -19.56 16.15
C GLU A 128 28.66 -20.79 15.93
N SER A 129 27.44 -20.77 16.48
CA SER A 129 26.43 -21.75 16.12
C SER A 129 25.00 -21.35 16.45
N ILE A 130 24.07 -21.86 15.65
CA ILE A 130 22.62 -21.82 15.92
C ILE A 130 22.13 -23.27 16.04
N THR A 131 21.34 -23.57 17.08
CA THR A 131 20.80 -24.91 17.33
C THR A 131 19.28 -24.86 17.46
N GLY A 132 18.53 -25.73 16.81
CA GLY A 132 17.08 -25.72 16.91
C GLY A 132 16.42 -26.93 16.24
N PRO A 133 15.17 -27.29 16.59
CA PRO A 133 14.30 -28.04 15.70
C PRO A 133 14.33 -27.44 14.30
N LEU A 134 14.57 -28.27 13.28
CA LEU A 134 14.20 -27.90 11.92
C LEU A 134 12.71 -28.13 11.76
N ASP A 135 11.97 -27.13 11.33
CA ASP A 135 10.52 -27.18 11.13
C ASP A 135 10.18 -26.70 9.71
N TYR A 136 9.06 -27.15 9.15
CA TYR A 136 8.56 -26.65 7.88
C TYR A 136 7.28 -25.86 8.11
N ALA A 137 7.36 -24.54 7.99
CA ALA A 137 6.27 -23.63 8.25
C ALA A 137 6.26 -22.48 7.25
N TYR A 138 5.06 -22.06 6.84
CA TYR A 138 4.83 -20.98 5.86
C TYR A 138 5.72 -21.12 4.63
N ASP A 139 5.73 -22.33 4.05
CA ASP A 139 6.49 -22.67 2.84
C ASP A 139 8.01 -22.57 2.93
N HIS A 140 8.58 -22.52 4.14
CA HIS A 140 10.02 -22.52 4.37
C HIS A 140 10.43 -23.55 5.43
N PHE A 141 11.60 -24.17 5.24
CA PHE A 141 12.33 -24.84 6.30
C PHE A 141 13.02 -23.81 7.19
N ARG A 142 12.78 -23.94 8.49
CA ARG A 142 13.19 -22.97 9.50
C ARG A 142 13.90 -23.68 10.62
N LEU A 143 15.05 -23.16 11.02
CA LEU A 143 15.70 -23.57 12.26
C LEU A 143 15.07 -22.78 13.40
N GLN A 144 14.51 -23.46 14.41
CA GLN A 144 13.77 -22.85 15.51
C GLN A 144 14.57 -22.93 16.83
N PRO A 145 15.38 -21.93 17.20
CA PRO A 145 16.10 -21.92 18.48
C PRO A 145 15.13 -22.01 19.66
N ARG A 146 15.53 -22.67 20.75
CA ARG A 146 14.62 -22.92 21.90
C ARG A 146 15.01 -22.16 23.16
N LEU A 147 16.27 -21.72 23.25
CA LEU A 147 16.93 -21.14 24.43
C LEU A 147 17.95 -20.09 23.96
N ASP A 148 18.37 -19.15 24.80
CA ASP A 148 19.50 -18.24 24.50
C ASP A 148 20.77 -19.04 24.19
N ALA A 149 20.95 -20.17 24.88
CA ALA A 149 22.10 -21.05 24.71
C ALA A 149 22.13 -21.76 23.36
N ASP A 150 21.02 -21.79 22.62
CA ASP A 150 20.96 -22.31 21.27
C ASP A 150 21.52 -21.28 20.24
N LEU A 151 21.68 -20.01 20.62
CA LEU A 151 22.25 -18.92 19.81
C LEU A 151 23.63 -18.54 20.35
N VAL A 152 24.67 -19.24 19.90
CA VAL A 152 26.05 -18.93 20.29
C VAL A 152 26.59 -17.85 19.35
N LYS A 153 26.50 -16.59 19.77
CA LYS A 153 27.06 -15.46 19.01
C LYS A 153 28.57 -15.61 18.84
N LYS A 154 29.07 -15.36 17.64
CA LYS A 154 30.51 -15.18 17.38
C LYS A 154 30.94 -13.95 18.20
N GLN A 155 32.03 -14.08 18.94
CA GLN A 155 32.56 -12.94 19.67
C GLN A 155 33.05 -11.91 18.65
N VAL A 156 32.59 -10.66 18.78
CA VAL A 156 33.10 -9.53 17.98
C VAL A 156 34.61 -9.49 18.16
N ASP A 157 35.36 -9.69 17.07
CA ASP A 157 36.79 -9.44 17.10
C ASP A 157 36.96 -7.92 17.06
N PRO A 158 37.56 -7.28 18.07
CA PRO A 158 37.75 -5.83 18.04
C PRO A 158 38.58 -5.33 16.85
N ASN A 159 39.24 -6.22 16.10
CA ASN A 159 39.96 -5.89 14.86
C ASN A 159 39.15 -6.16 13.58
N ASP A 160 37.93 -6.66 13.68
CA ASP A 160 37.01 -7.03 12.58
C ASP A 160 35.57 -6.84 13.14
N ARG A 161 35.14 -5.57 13.16
CA ARG A 161 33.99 -5.10 13.94
C ARG A 161 32.65 -5.61 13.41
N ASP A 162 32.55 -5.74 12.10
CA ASP A 162 31.38 -6.20 11.35
C ASP A 162 31.45 -7.70 11.03
N SER A 163 32.57 -8.37 11.35
CA SER A 163 32.74 -9.83 11.23
C SER A 163 32.70 -10.36 9.79
N ASP A 164 33.02 -9.52 8.82
CA ASP A 164 33.05 -9.87 7.40
C ASP A 164 34.30 -10.67 6.99
N GLY A 165 35.29 -10.73 7.88
CA GLY A 165 36.55 -11.47 7.70
C GLY A 165 37.71 -10.61 7.19
N ILE A 166 37.49 -9.31 7.00
CA ILE A 166 38.49 -8.29 6.73
C ILE A 166 38.78 -7.54 8.04
N ALA A 167 40.04 -7.17 8.27
CA ALA A 167 40.38 -6.42 9.47
C ALA A 167 40.09 -4.94 9.26
N ASN A 168 39.56 -4.23 10.26
CA ASN A 168 39.18 -2.80 10.20
C ASN A 168 40.21 -1.88 9.50
N ASP A 169 41.51 -2.13 9.70
CA ASP A 169 42.60 -1.32 9.11
C ASP A 169 42.81 -1.56 7.60
N SER A 170 42.16 -2.57 7.03
CA SER A 170 42.23 -3.00 5.63
C SER A 170 40.85 -3.13 5.00
N ASP A 171 39.82 -2.68 5.72
CA ASP A 171 38.42 -2.74 5.36
C ASP A 171 37.97 -1.34 4.92
N ASN A 172 37.37 -1.24 3.74
CA ASN A 172 36.81 0.01 3.22
C ASN A 172 35.40 0.31 3.77
N CYS A 173 34.76 -0.62 4.49
CA CYS A 173 33.57 -0.38 5.31
C CYS A 173 33.67 -1.03 6.70
N PRO A 174 34.53 -0.52 7.60
CA PRO A 174 34.84 -1.13 8.91
C PRO A 174 33.70 -1.34 9.91
N ASP A 175 32.47 -0.97 9.56
CA ASP A 175 31.25 -1.09 10.37
C ASP A 175 30.09 -1.74 9.58
N ASP A 176 30.24 -2.00 8.27
CA ASP A 176 29.21 -2.54 7.38
C ASP A 176 29.74 -3.73 6.57
N PHE A 177 29.11 -4.89 6.76
CA PHE A 177 29.55 -6.17 6.19
C PHE A 177 29.75 -6.13 4.68
N ASN A 178 31.01 -6.21 4.22
CA ASN A 178 31.33 -6.15 2.80
C ASN A 178 32.58 -6.97 2.41
N PRO A 179 32.52 -8.32 2.51
CA PRO A 179 33.69 -9.19 2.33
C PRO A 179 34.32 -9.15 0.93
N ASN A 180 33.59 -8.60 -0.05
CA ASN A 180 34.05 -8.42 -1.43
C ASN A 180 34.80 -7.09 -1.65
N GLN A 181 34.67 -6.13 -0.73
CA GLN A 181 35.38 -4.84 -0.75
C GLN A 181 35.20 -4.08 -2.06
N GLU A 182 33.97 -4.05 -2.57
CA GLU A 182 33.61 -3.24 -3.75
C GLU A 182 33.75 -1.75 -3.41
N ASN A 183 34.21 -0.97 -4.39
CA ASN A 183 34.47 0.47 -4.31
C ASN A 183 34.60 0.95 -5.77
N THR A 184 33.50 1.48 -6.28
CA THR A 184 33.28 1.73 -7.70
C THR A 184 33.99 2.99 -8.18
N ASP A 185 34.03 4.02 -7.35
CA ASP A 185 34.56 5.35 -7.67
C ASP A 185 36.05 5.54 -7.30
N GLY A 186 36.60 4.67 -6.46
CA GLY A 186 38.00 4.66 -6.02
C GLY A 186 38.29 5.49 -4.78
N ASP A 187 37.28 5.93 -4.03
CA ASP A 187 37.44 6.80 -2.87
C ASP A 187 37.85 6.03 -1.58
N THR A 188 37.62 6.60 -0.40
CA THR A 188 37.96 5.91 0.87
C THR A 188 36.88 4.99 1.44
N TYR A 189 35.66 5.03 0.91
CA TYR A 189 34.49 4.32 1.40
C TYR A 189 34.14 3.19 0.43
N GLY A 190 33.77 2.01 0.92
CA GLY A 190 33.30 0.93 0.04
C GLY A 190 31.86 1.14 -0.37
N ASP A 191 31.44 0.54 -1.49
CA ASP A 191 30.06 0.66 -2.01
C ASP A 191 28.98 0.29 -0.97
N ALA A 192 29.33 -0.53 0.04
CA ALA A 192 28.41 -0.95 1.11
C ALA A 192 28.12 0.13 2.17
N CYS A 193 28.98 1.14 2.28
CA CYS A 193 28.90 2.20 3.29
C CYS A 193 29.13 3.59 2.68
N ASP A 194 29.00 3.69 1.36
CA ASP A 194 29.15 4.92 0.59
C ASP A 194 27.77 5.43 0.19
N ASN A 195 27.40 6.63 0.66
CA ASN A 195 26.15 7.30 0.29
C ASN A 195 26.19 7.97 -1.10
N CYS A 196 27.31 7.90 -1.84
CA CYS A 196 27.44 8.23 -3.26
C CYS A 196 28.37 7.24 -4.00
N PRO A 197 27.97 5.96 -4.20
CA PRO A 197 28.87 4.89 -4.71
C PRO A 197 29.56 5.14 -6.07
N GLU A 198 29.06 6.10 -6.85
CA GLU A 198 29.62 6.46 -8.16
C GLU A 198 30.49 7.74 -8.13
N LEU A 199 30.64 8.41 -6.97
CA LEU A 199 31.28 9.72 -6.87
C LEU A 199 32.01 9.96 -5.54
N ASP A 200 33.33 10.18 -5.65
CA ASP A 200 34.24 10.51 -4.53
C ASP A 200 33.70 11.68 -3.69
N ASN A 201 33.34 11.37 -2.44
CA ASN A 201 32.70 12.30 -1.51
C ASN A 201 33.23 12.13 -0.07
N ASP A 202 32.71 12.94 0.86
CA ASP A 202 33.09 12.93 2.28
C ASP A 202 32.01 12.35 3.21
N GLN A 203 31.04 11.63 2.65
CA GLN A 203 29.87 11.06 3.34
C GLN A 203 29.01 12.12 4.06
N ALA A 204 29.05 13.37 3.60
CA ALA A 204 28.10 14.38 4.04
C ALA A 204 26.72 14.07 3.45
N ASP A 205 25.70 14.18 4.29
CA ASP A 205 24.28 14.04 3.97
C ASP A 205 23.57 15.06 4.87
N GLY A 206 23.12 16.15 4.27
CA GLY A 206 22.66 17.35 4.97
C GLY A 206 21.26 17.25 5.55
N ASP A 207 20.43 16.38 4.98
CA ASP A 207 19.02 16.19 5.32
C ASP A 207 18.67 14.76 5.78
N ASP A 208 19.68 13.89 5.91
CA ASP A 208 19.61 12.54 6.44
C ASP A 208 18.69 11.62 5.62
N ASP A 209 18.68 11.76 4.29
CA ASP A 209 17.83 10.99 3.38
C ASP A 209 18.49 9.70 2.84
N GLY A 210 19.81 9.55 3.07
CA GLY A 210 20.61 8.40 2.66
C GLY A 210 21.38 8.59 1.36
N ILE A 211 21.18 9.71 0.66
CA ILE A 211 21.95 10.13 -0.51
C ILE A 211 22.94 11.23 -0.07
N GLY A 212 24.20 11.13 -0.48
CA GLY A 212 25.19 12.12 -0.08
C GLY A 212 25.02 13.45 -0.80
N ASP A 213 25.33 14.57 -0.13
CA ASP A 213 25.29 15.96 -0.63
C ASP A 213 25.96 16.13 -2.02
N ALA A 214 26.92 15.27 -2.34
CA ALA A 214 27.69 15.31 -3.59
C ALA A 214 26.91 14.77 -4.79
N CYS A 215 25.97 13.84 -4.57
CA CYS A 215 25.18 13.18 -5.60
C CYS A 215 23.67 13.38 -5.45
N ASP A 216 23.24 14.15 -4.45
CA ASP A 216 21.86 14.50 -4.18
C ASP A 216 21.38 15.69 -5.04
N ASN A 217 20.23 15.53 -5.72
CA ASN A 217 19.57 16.58 -6.49
C ASN A 217 18.76 17.57 -5.60
N CYS A 218 18.60 17.29 -4.31
CA CYS A 218 18.04 18.19 -3.29
C CYS A 218 18.77 18.13 -1.93
N PRO A 219 20.03 18.62 -1.81
CA PRO A 219 20.89 18.52 -0.59
C PRO A 219 20.40 19.17 0.72
N GLY A 220 19.16 19.65 0.78
CA GLY A 220 18.56 20.21 1.99
C GLY A 220 17.06 19.89 2.11
N ALA A 221 16.55 18.96 1.33
CA ALA A 221 15.17 18.50 1.34
C ALA A 221 15.11 17.00 1.00
N ALA A 222 15.00 16.18 2.04
CA ALA A 222 15.05 14.71 1.93
C ALA A 222 14.12 14.16 0.83
N ASN A 223 14.72 13.49 -0.16
CA ASN A 223 14.07 12.83 -1.28
C ASN A 223 14.86 11.59 -1.71
N PRO A 224 14.77 10.48 -0.95
CA PRO A 224 15.56 9.27 -1.22
C PRO A 224 15.31 8.61 -2.59
N ASP A 225 14.23 8.99 -3.28
CA ASP A 225 13.90 8.52 -4.63
C ASP A 225 14.55 9.34 -5.75
N GLN A 226 15.12 10.50 -5.42
CA GLN A 226 15.83 11.40 -6.34
C GLN A 226 14.98 11.74 -7.58
N ALA A 227 13.67 11.90 -7.40
CA ALA A 227 12.76 12.30 -8.48
C ALA A 227 13.15 13.69 -9.03
N ASP A 228 13.05 13.84 -10.34
CA ASP A 228 13.38 15.04 -11.14
C ASP A 228 12.53 14.96 -12.42
N LEU A 229 11.33 15.54 -12.38
CA LEU A 229 10.30 15.36 -13.40
C LEU A 229 10.68 16.00 -14.75
N ASP A 230 11.40 17.12 -14.73
CA ASP A 230 11.76 17.88 -15.93
C ASP A 230 13.22 17.67 -16.40
N ASP A 231 14.00 16.86 -15.66
CA ASP A 231 15.40 16.52 -15.89
C ASP A 231 16.33 17.77 -15.86
N ASP A 232 16.04 18.80 -15.06
CA ASP A 232 16.87 20.00 -14.94
C ASP A 232 18.06 19.85 -13.97
N GLY A 233 18.01 18.81 -13.13
CA GLY A 233 19.00 18.47 -12.12
C GLY A 233 18.68 19.00 -10.71
N SER A 234 17.57 19.69 -10.52
CA SER A 234 16.96 20.01 -9.23
C SER A 234 15.85 18.99 -8.98
N GLY A 235 15.83 18.32 -7.82
CA GLY A 235 14.79 17.31 -7.58
C GLY A 235 13.43 17.90 -7.27
N ASP A 236 12.36 17.13 -7.50
CA ASP A 236 10.96 17.55 -7.28
C ASP A 236 10.71 18.12 -5.87
N ALA A 237 11.48 17.66 -4.86
CA ALA A 237 11.36 18.10 -3.47
C ALA A 237 11.88 19.53 -3.21
N CYS A 238 12.73 20.05 -4.10
CA CYS A 238 13.37 21.36 -3.96
C CYS A 238 13.30 22.22 -5.23
N ASP A 239 12.68 21.72 -6.31
CA ASP A 239 12.40 22.47 -7.52
C ASP A 239 11.18 23.40 -7.32
N PRO A 240 11.30 24.71 -7.60
CA PRO A 240 10.16 25.62 -7.60
C PRO A 240 9.26 25.57 -8.85
N ASP A 241 9.61 24.80 -9.89
CA ASP A 241 8.93 24.65 -11.20
C ASP A 241 9.03 23.18 -11.63
N VAL A 242 8.32 22.29 -10.93
CA VAL A 242 8.56 20.83 -10.96
C VAL A 242 8.39 20.24 -12.37
N ASP A 243 7.52 20.80 -13.21
CA ASP A 243 7.26 20.29 -14.57
C ASP A 243 7.96 21.06 -15.70
N GLY A 244 8.74 22.09 -15.35
CA GLY A 244 9.56 22.88 -16.27
C GLY A 244 8.77 23.69 -17.30
N ASP A 245 7.51 24.03 -17.03
CA ASP A 245 6.65 24.75 -17.97
C ASP A 245 6.82 26.28 -17.94
N THR A 246 7.65 26.79 -17.02
CA THR A 246 7.97 28.20 -16.75
C THR A 246 6.99 28.96 -15.83
N ILE A 247 5.99 28.28 -15.28
CA ILE A 247 5.10 28.76 -14.22
C ILE A 247 5.56 28.11 -12.91
N LEU A 248 5.68 28.91 -11.84
CA LEU A 248 6.16 28.39 -10.56
C LEU A 248 5.01 27.78 -9.76
N ASP A 249 5.30 26.68 -9.06
CA ASP A 249 4.39 26.02 -8.13
C ASP A 249 3.84 26.97 -7.05
N ASP A 250 4.68 27.89 -6.55
CA ASP A 250 4.32 29.01 -5.64
C ASP A 250 4.64 30.35 -6.32
N GLY A 251 3.92 30.64 -7.40
CA GLY A 251 4.14 31.82 -8.23
C GLY A 251 3.70 33.13 -7.60
N ASP A 252 2.89 33.09 -6.53
CA ASP A 252 2.53 34.27 -5.74
C ASP A 252 3.48 34.55 -4.55
N GLY A 253 4.28 33.55 -4.15
CA GLY A 253 5.28 33.63 -3.10
C GLY A 253 4.70 33.64 -1.69
N SER A 254 3.52 33.03 -1.50
CA SER A 254 2.86 32.85 -0.20
C SER A 254 3.63 31.87 0.70
N GLY A 255 4.44 31.00 0.09
CA GLY A 255 5.08 29.85 0.72
C GLY A 255 4.19 28.60 0.74
N THR A 256 3.07 28.60 -0.01
CA THR A 256 2.12 27.49 -0.10
C THR A 256 1.69 27.33 -1.55
N ALA A 257 2.25 26.35 -2.27
CA ALA A 257 1.83 26.04 -3.63
C ALA A 257 0.32 25.68 -3.71
N GLY A 258 -0.35 26.14 -4.76
CA GLY A 258 -1.76 25.88 -5.04
C GLY A 258 -2.77 26.65 -4.17
N ASP A 259 -2.34 27.59 -3.32
CA ASP A 259 -3.27 28.41 -2.51
C ASP A 259 -3.86 29.59 -3.29
N ALA A 260 -3.24 29.96 -4.41
CA ALA A 260 -3.70 30.93 -5.38
C ALA A 260 -3.49 30.46 -6.83
N PRO A 261 -4.13 29.36 -7.28
CA PRO A 261 -3.91 28.81 -8.61
C PRO A 261 -4.25 29.81 -9.72
N CYS A 262 -3.49 29.76 -10.79
CA CYS A 262 -3.78 30.51 -11.99
C CYS A 262 -5.09 30.03 -12.61
N THR A 263 -5.94 30.97 -13.01
CA THR A 263 -7.26 30.68 -13.61
C THR A 263 -7.43 31.52 -14.87
N GLY A 264 -8.16 31.00 -15.86
CA GLY A 264 -8.48 31.72 -17.09
C GLY A 264 -7.25 32.19 -17.89
N GLY A 265 -6.14 31.45 -17.84
CA GLY A 265 -4.89 31.74 -18.54
C GLY A 265 -4.02 32.82 -17.90
N ALA A 266 -4.20 33.10 -16.60
CA ALA A 266 -3.26 33.89 -15.83
C ALA A 266 -1.92 33.14 -15.70
N THR A 267 -0.79 33.84 -15.66
CA THR A 267 0.56 33.21 -15.63
C THR A 267 1.52 33.98 -14.69
N SER A 268 1.00 34.77 -13.76
CA SER A 268 1.84 35.61 -12.90
C SER A 268 1.14 36.05 -11.61
N ASN A 269 1.86 35.99 -10.48
CA ASN A 269 1.30 36.21 -9.13
C ASN A 269 0.09 35.30 -8.86
N CYS A 270 0.21 34.07 -9.33
CA CYS A 270 -0.65 32.93 -9.08
C CYS A 270 0.23 31.69 -9.22
N ASP A 271 -0.21 30.62 -8.62
CA ASP A 271 0.46 29.32 -8.59
C ASP A 271 0.13 28.53 -9.84
N ASP A 272 1.03 27.62 -10.23
CA ASP A 272 0.73 26.66 -11.27
C ASP A 272 -0.55 25.87 -10.93
N ASN A 273 -1.53 25.91 -11.84
CA ASN A 273 -2.77 25.16 -11.70
C ASN A 273 -2.65 23.69 -12.14
N CYS A 274 -1.47 23.27 -12.63
CA CYS A 274 -1.07 21.90 -12.91
C CYS A 274 0.42 21.63 -12.58
N PRO A 275 0.86 21.68 -11.31
CA PRO A 275 2.29 21.64 -10.92
C PRO A 275 3.14 20.45 -11.39
N LEU A 276 2.50 19.40 -11.92
CA LEU A 276 3.16 18.17 -12.38
C LEU A 276 2.90 17.90 -13.87
N VAL A 277 2.23 18.79 -14.59
CA VAL A 277 1.80 18.60 -15.97
C VAL A 277 1.92 19.90 -16.74
N SER A 278 3.00 19.98 -17.52
CA SER A 278 3.35 21.18 -18.26
C SER A 278 2.19 21.79 -19.04
N ASN A 279 1.81 23.00 -18.66
CA ASN A 279 0.66 23.72 -19.21
C ASN A 279 0.86 25.24 -19.13
N ALA A 280 1.94 25.73 -19.76
CA ALA A 280 2.34 27.14 -19.71
C ALA A 280 1.27 28.19 -20.10
N ASP A 281 0.13 27.77 -20.68
CA ASP A 281 -1.01 28.64 -20.95
C ASP A 281 -1.99 28.78 -19.78
N GLN A 282 -1.88 27.94 -18.74
CA GLN A 282 -2.68 27.91 -17.51
C GLN A 282 -4.18 28.01 -17.82
N ALA A 283 -4.58 27.32 -18.90
CA ALA A 283 -5.98 27.22 -19.27
C ALA A 283 -6.75 26.51 -18.15
N ASP A 284 -7.91 27.05 -17.84
CA ASP A 284 -8.82 26.63 -16.77
C ASP A 284 -10.19 27.18 -17.18
N GLU A 285 -10.93 26.41 -17.97
CA GLU A 285 -12.16 26.86 -18.64
C GLU A 285 -13.29 27.13 -17.64
N ASP A 286 -13.36 26.36 -16.54
CA ASP A 286 -14.43 26.45 -15.55
C ASP A 286 -14.07 27.31 -14.32
N ASN A 287 -12.80 27.70 -14.16
CA ASN A 287 -12.24 28.55 -13.11
C ASN A 287 -12.33 27.92 -11.72
N ASP A 288 -12.16 26.61 -11.63
CA ASP A 288 -12.15 25.89 -10.36
C ASP A 288 -10.77 25.89 -9.65
N GLY A 289 -9.72 26.31 -10.36
CA GLY A 289 -8.35 26.36 -9.84
C GLY A 289 -7.47 25.18 -10.27
N THR A 290 -8.02 24.22 -11.00
CA THR A 290 -7.30 23.12 -11.66
C THR A 290 -7.16 23.46 -13.14
N GLY A 291 -5.99 23.25 -13.73
CA GLY A 291 -5.81 23.55 -15.15
C GLY A 291 -6.32 22.47 -16.09
N ASP A 292 -6.84 22.85 -17.25
CA ASP A 292 -7.38 21.95 -18.30
C ASP A 292 -6.41 20.78 -18.64
N ALA A 293 -5.10 21.01 -18.51
CA ALA A 293 -4.05 20.05 -18.86
C ALA A 293 -3.91 18.91 -17.84
N CYS A 294 -4.07 19.17 -16.55
CA CYS A 294 -4.08 18.18 -15.49
C CYS A 294 -5.50 17.73 -15.12
N GLU A 295 -6.51 18.51 -15.50
CA GLU A 295 -7.88 18.03 -15.62
C GLU A 295 -8.05 16.95 -16.68
N ALA A 296 -7.11 16.81 -17.63
CA ALA A 296 -7.09 15.66 -18.52
C ALA A 296 -6.97 14.31 -17.75
N GLY A 297 -6.66 14.33 -16.45
CA GLY A 297 -6.77 13.24 -15.48
C GLY A 297 -8.18 12.97 -14.90
N ALA A 298 -9.13 13.89 -15.04
CA ALA A 298 -10.54 13.69 -14.71
C ALA A 298 -11.26 12.75 -15.72
N SER A 299 -10.56 12.23 -16.73
CA SER A 299 -11.09 11.21 -17.64
C SER A 299 -11.10 9.79 -17.05
N GLY A 300 -10.46 9.57 -15.88
CA GLY A 300 -10.37 8.26 -15.25
C GLY A 300 -11.32 8.03 -14.07
N LEU A 301 -11.63 9.05 -13.26
CA LEU A 301 -12.57 8.88 -12.14
C LEU A 301 -14.01 9.03 -12.62
N ILE A 302 -14.76 7.92 -12.61
CA ILE A 302 -16.12 7.88 -13.11
C ILE A 302 -17.05 7.20 -12.11
N ILE A 303 -18.35 7.47 -12.21
CA ILE A 303 -19.39 6.71 -11.52
C ILE A 303 -19.59 5.40 -12.28
N SER A 304 -19.24 4.27 -11.67
CA SER A 304 -19.35 2.93 -12.27
C SER A 304 -20.70 2.28 -12.00
N GLU A 305 -21.27 2.47 -10.81
CA GLU A 305 -22.52 1.84 -10.45
C GLU A 305 -23.33 2.69 -9.46
N VAL A 306 -24.64 2.77 -9.66
CA VAL A 306 -25.58 3.49 -8.79
C VAL A 306 -26.69 2.56 -8.36
N TYR A 307 -26.86 2.40 -7.06
CA TYR A 307 -27.98 1.71 -6.47
C TYR A 307 -28.91 2.70 -5.76
N TYR A 308 -29.99 3.05 -6.47
CA TYR A 308 -30.90 4.12 -6.05
C TYR A 308 -32.30 3.65 -5.64
N ASN A 309 -32.57 2.34 -5.65
CA ASN A 309 -33.93 1.82 -5.57
C ASN A 309 -34.09 0.65 -4.59
N SER A 310 -34.12 0.96 -3.30
CA SER A 310 -34.75 0.09 -2.30
C SER A 310 -36.19 0.58 -1.99
N PRO A 311 -37.17 -0.31 -1.73
CA PRO A 311 -38.56 0.07 -1.57
C PRO A 311 -38.93 0.42 -0.11
N GLY A 312 -39.04 1.71 0.22
CA GLY A 312 -39.49 2.15 1.55
C GLY A 312 -38.96 3.54 1.94
N SER A 313 -39.13 3.92 3.21
CA SER A 313 -38.31 4.98 3.83
C SER A 313 -37.06 4.27 4.32
N ASP A 314 -36.11 4.12 3.40
CA ASP A 314 -35.00 3.18 3.50
C ASP A 314 -33.75 3.96 3.89
N ASP A 315 -33.60 4.26 5.18
CA ASP A 315 -32.41 4.92 5.70
C ASP A 315 -31.17 4.03 5.46
N GLY A 316 -30.37 4.32 4.43
CA GLY A 316 -29.01 3.78 4.25
C GLY A 316 -28.89 2.51 3.40
N ASN A 317 -29.75 2.32 2.39
CA ASN A 317 -29.59 1.23 1.42
C ASN A 317 -28.97 1.67 0.09
N GLU A 318 -28.89 2.98 -0.14
CA GLU A 318 -28.37 3.60 -1.34
C GLU A 318 -26.85 3.70 -1.31
N TRP A 319 -26.25 3.50 -2.48
CA TRP A 319 -24.82 3.67 -2.64
C TRP A 319 -24.44 4.05 -4.07
N VAL A 320 -23.27 4.66 -4.17
CA VAL A 320 -22.61 5.07 -5.40
C VAL A 320 -21.24 4.42 -5.41
N GLU A 321 -20.88 3.78 -6.51
CA GLU A 321 -19.55 3.24 -6.75
C GLU A 321 -18.82 4.13 -7.75
N LEU A 322 -17.57 4.45 -7.40
CA LEU A 322 -16.62 5.17 -8.23
C LEU A 322 -15.55 4.20 -8.72
N TYR A 323 -15.10 4.38 -9.95
CA TYR A 323 -13.99 3.64 -10.55
C TYR A 323 -12.86 4.59 -10.93
N ASN A 324 -11.64 4.21 -10.58
CA ASN A 324 -10.43 4.88 -11.04
C ASN A 324 -9.87 4.16 -12.27
N GLY A 325 -10.10 4.72 -13.45
CA GLY A 325 -9.59 4.25 -14.73
C GLY A 325 -8.18 4.75 -15.09
N THR A 326 -7.52 5.54 -14.23
CA THR A 326 -6.15 5.99 -14.49
C THR A 326 -5.13 4.91 -14.11
N ASP A 327 -3.87 5.16 -14.45
CA ASP A 327 -2.72 4.33 -14.07
C ASP A 327 -2.09 4.75 -12.73
N GLN A 328 -2.66 5.76 -12.05
CA GLN A 328 -2.19 6.27 -10.76
C GLN A 328 -3.29 6.25 -9.69
N PRO A 329 -2.94 6.19 -8.39
CA PRO A 329 -3.91 6.41 -7.33
C PRO A 329 -4.53 7.82 -7.42
N ILE A 330 -5.83 7.95 -7.13
CA ILE A 330 -6.53 9.24 -7.05
C ILE A 330 -6.88 9.55 -5.60
N ASP A 331 -6.44 10.70 -5.10
CA ASP A 331 -6.91 11.27 -3.83
C ASP A 331 -8.29 11.94 -4.03
N LEU A 332 -9.26 11.54 -3.23
CA LEU A 332 -10.64 12.02 -3.31
C LEU A 332 -10.88 13.31 -2.52
N ALA A 333 -9.88 13.88 -1.83
CA ALA A 333 -10.06 15.08 -1.01
C ALA A 333 -10.58 16.31 -1.77
N GLY A 334 -10.30 16.42 -3.07
CA GLY A 334 -10.84 17.47 -3.95
C GLY A 334 -12.23 17.17 -4.52
N TYR A 335 -12.70 15.93 -4.41
CA TYR A 335 -13.90 15.47 -5.09
C TYR A 335 -15.13 15.44 -4.19
N SER A 336 -16.30 15.58 -4.79
CA SER A 336 -17.58 15.51 -4.08
C SER A 336 -18.66 14.82 -4.91
N LEU A 337 -19.66 14.26 -4.23
CA LEU A 337 -20.87 13.74 -4.85
C LEU A 337 -22.04 14.66 -4.53
N GLY A 338 -22.83 15.01 -5.54
CA GLY A 338 -24.11 15.68 -5.38
C GLY A 338 -25.26 14.83 -5.89
N ASN A 339 -26.43 14.92 -5.27
CA ASN A 339 -27.65 14.28 -5.78
C ASN A 339 -28.89 15.18 -5.70
N GLY A 340 -29.87 14.88 -6.55
CA GLY A 340 -31.21 15.44 -6.51
C GLY A 340 -31.71 15.96 -7.85
N GLY A 341 -33.03 15.89 -8.07
CA GLY A 341 -33.69 16.21 -9.34
C GLY A 341 -33.82 17.70 -9.69
N THR A 342 -32.83 18.55 -9.44
CA THR A 342 -32.80 19.92 -10.02
C THR A 342 -31.39 20.34 -10.43
N ASP A 343 -30.44 20.25 -9.51
CA ASP A 343 -29.07 20.75 -9.70
C ASP A 343 -28.04 19.97 -8.85
N TYR A 344 -28.38 18.75 -8.42
CA TYR A 344 -27.53 17.91 -7.58
C TYR A 344 -27.25 18.42 -6.16
N THR A 345 -27.92 19.49 -5.69
CA THR A 345 -27.62 20.09 -4.37
C THR A 345 -28.51 19.59 -3.22
N SER A 346 -29.35 18.56 -3.43
CA SER A 346 -30.30 18.11 -2.39
C SER A 346 -29.61 17.37 -1.25
N SER A 347 -28.60 16.56 -1.57
CA SER A 347 -27.57 16.08 -0.64
C SER A 347 -26.22 16.21 -1.32
N VAL A 348 -25.20 16.56 -0.55
CA VAL A 348 -23.82 16.67 -1.04
C VAL A 348 -22.90 15.96 -0.06
N VAL A 349 -21.93 15.24 -0.61
CA VAL A 349 -20.95 14.44 0.12
C VAL A 349 -19.57 14.92 -0.26
N GLN A 350 -18.78 15.35 0.72
CA GLN A 350 -17.35 15.50 0.54
C GLN A 350 -16.72 14.10 0.51
N LEU A 351 -15.99 13.76 -0.55
CA LEU A 351 -15.28 12.50 -0.61
C LEU A 351 -13.96 12.58 0.16
N ALA A 352 -13.48 11.44 0.63
CA ALA A 352 -12.20 11.32 1.30
C ALA A 352 -11.61 9.92 1.10
N GLY A 353 -10.29 9.82 1.10
CA GLY A 353 -9.57 8.56 0.87
C GLY A 353 -8.92 8.54 -0.51
N THR A 354 -8.37 7.38 -0.87
CA THR A 354 -7.61 7.21 -2.12
C THR A 354 -8.12 5.97 -2.84
N ILE A 355 -8.34 6.07 -4.15
CA ILE A 355 -8.67 4.92 -4.99
C ILE A 355 -7.41 4.50 -5.74
N PRO A 356 -6.89 3.27 -5.59
CA PRO A 356 -5.75 2.81 -6.37
C PRO A 356 -6.10 2.75 -7.86
N ALA A 357 -5.08 2.77 -8.72
CA ALA A 357 -5.23 2.61 -10.17
C ALA A 357 -6.03 1.33 -10.50
N GLY A 358 -7.08 1.44 -11.32
CA GLY A 358 -7.99 0.35 -11.65
C GLY A 358 -8.89 -0.12 -10.49
N GLY A 359 -8.90 0.59 -9.37
CA GLY A 359 -9.68 0.27 -8.17
C GLY A 359 -11.07 0.89 -8.16
N CYS A 360 -11.85 0.50 -7.16
CA CYS A 360 -13.17 1.05 -6.91
C CYS A 360 -13.36 1.51 -5.48
N PHE A 361 -14.36 2.37 -5.29
CA PHE A 361 -14.65 3.03 -4.04
C PHE A 361 -16.16 3.21 -3.86
N VAL A 362 -16.73 2.67 -2.79
CA VAL A 362 -18.17 2.67 -2.54
C VAL A 362 -18.54 3.63 -1.42
N VAL A 363 -19.47 4.54 -1.73
CA VAL A 363 -20.02 5.54 -0.80
C VAL A 363 -21.47 5.18 -0.48
N GLY A 364 -21.81 4.93 0.80
CA GLY A 364 -23.16 4.52 1.21
C GLY A 364 -23.37 4.37 2.72
N GLY A 365 -24.60 4.11 3.20
CA GLY A 365 -24.99 4.27 4.60
C GLY A 365 -24.98 3.00 5.49
N PRO A 366 -24.77 3.12 6.84
CA PRO A 366 -24.46 1.99 7.74
C PRO A 366 -25.65 1.20 8.34
N ASN A 367 -26.91 1.47 7.95
CA ASN A 367 -28.09 0.89 8.62
C ASN A 367 -28.68 -0.33 7.90
N VAL A 368 -27.88 -1.36 7.64
CA VAL A 368 -28.41 -2.62 7.09
C VAL A 368 -28.58 -3.67 8.19
N SER A 369 -29.83 -4.00 8.51
CA SER A 369 -30.18 -5.30 9.08
C SER A 369 -31.01 -6.07 8.06
N ASP A 370 -30.35 -6.99 7.35
CA ASP A 370 -30.90 -7.98 6.42
C ASP A 370 -31.62 -7.43 5.16
N ASN A 371 -30.87 -7.17 4.06
CA ASN A 371 -31.16 -7.68 2.69
C ASN A 371 -30.44 -6.99 1.49
N SER A 372 -29.59 -5.98 1.64
CA SER A 372 -29.09 -5.15 0.51
C SER A 372 -27.68 -5.48 0.04
N TRP A 373 -27.42 -6.72 -0.39
CA TRP A 373 -26.15 -7.19 -1.02
C TRP A 373 -24.83 -6.99 -0.21
N ASN A 374 -24.90 -6.27 0.92
CA ASN A 374 -23.86 -6.02 1.92
C ASN A 374 -22.52 -5.51 1.34
N PRO A 375 -22.51 -4.35 0.65
CA PRO A 375 -21.27 -3.69 0.25
C PRO A 375 -20.35 -3.45 1.46
N ASP A 376 -19.04 -3.56 1.23
CA ASP A 376 -18.04 -2.99 2.12
C ASP A 376 -17.88 -1.53 1.70
N TYR A 377 -18.23 -0.60 2.58
CA TYR A 377 -18.20 0.83 2.25
C TYR A 377 -16.82 1.38 2.57
N ASP A 378 -16.17 1.96 1.56
CA ASP A 378 -14.94 2.72 1.77
C ASP A 378 -15.24 4.05 2.49
N GLN A 379 -16.41 4.64 2.21
CA GLN A 379 -16.90 5.81 2.92
C GLN A 379 -18.37 5.67 3.33
N GLU A 380 -18.60 5.68 4.65
CA GLU A 380 -19.95 5.67 5.20
C GLU A 380 -20.63 7.04 5.06
N PHE A 381 -21.74 7.11 4.31
CA PHE A 381 -22.58 8.29 4.18
C PHE A 381 -24.06 7.94 3.98
N ASN A 382 -24.94 8.50 4.81
CA ASN A 382 -26.38 8.37 4.62
C ASN A 382 -26.91 9.53 3.77
N PHE A 383 -27.22 9.28 2.51
CA PHE A 383 -27.82 10.27 1.63
C PHE A 383 -29.14 10.77 2.23
N THR A 384 -29.29 12.07 2.40
CA THR A 384 -30.51 12.66 2.98
C THR A 384 -30.85 13.96 2.24
N PRO A 385 -31.95 14.01 1.48
CA PRO A 385 -32.92 12.93 1.27
C PRO A 385 -32.31 11.73 0.53
N ASP A 386 -32.81 10.52 0.81
CA ASP A 386 -32.41 9.29 0.11
C ASP A 386 -32.66 9.43 -1.40
N PHE A 387 -31.95 8.65 -2.21
CA PHE A 387 -32.13 8.66 -3.67
C PHE A 387 -33.59 8.33 -4.00
N GLN A 388 -34.26 9.26 -4.67
CA GLN A 388 -35.63 9.07 -5.10
C GLN A 388 -35.64 8.42 -6.47
N ASN A 389 -36.58 7.50 -6.69
CA ASN A 389 -37.06 7.23 -8.03
C ASN A 389 -38.13 8.29 -8.33
N ALA A 390 -38.11 8.87 -9.52
CA ALA A 390 -39.07 9.85 -10.03
C ALA A 390 -40.51 9.29 -10.10
N GLY A 391 -41.09 8.88 -8.97
CA GLY A 391 -42.41 8.27 -8.83
C GLY A 391 -42.68 7.06 -9.72
N VAL A 392 -43.96 6.71 -9.87
CA VAL A 392 -44.47 5.71 -10.83
C VAL A 392 -45.24 6.38 -11.97
N ASP A 393 -45.17 7.71 -12.06
CA ASP A 393 -45.85 8.51 -13.09
C ASP A 393 -44.84 8.95 -14.14
N THR A 394 -45.14 8.67 -15.40
CA THR A 394 -44.35 9.05 -16.58
C THR A 394 -44.17 10.57 -16.77
N SER A 395 -44.76 11.40 -15.88
CA SER A 395 -44.64 12.86 -15.87
C SER A 395 -43.58 13.41 -14.92
N ASP A 396 -42.93 12.56 -14.13
CA ASP A 396 -41.97 12.98 -13.14
C ASP A 396 -40.60 13.29 -13.79
N ALA A 397 -39.94 14.33 -13.28
CA ALA A 397 -38.64 14.77 -13.78
C ALA A 397 -37.55 13.77 -13.37
N ALA A 398 -36.50 13.63 -14.19
CA ALA A 398 -35.37 12.77 -13.86
C ALA A 398 -34.71 13.18 -12.54
N ASP A 399 -34.18 12.21 -11.81
CA ASP A 399 -33.25 12.43 -10.72
C ASP A 399 -31.83 12.17 -11.22
N GLY A 400 -30.84 12.51 -10.42
CA GLY A 400 -29.47 12.23 -10.80
C GLY A 400 -28.49 12.33 -9.66
N ILE A 401 -27.35 11.73 -9.91
CA ILE A 401 -26.14 11.78 -9.08
C ILE A 401 -25.02 12.30 -9.97
N ALA A 402 -24.21 13.18 -9.42
CA ALA A 402 -23.10 13.81 -10.11
C ALA A 402 -21.85 13.74 -9.24
N LEU A 403 -20.73 13.46 -9.88
CA LEU A 403 -19.38 13.57 -9.36
C LEU A 403 -18.82 14.93 -9.78
N PHE A 404 -18.22 15.63 -8.82
CA PHE A 404 -17.59 16.92 -9.03
C PHE A 404 -16.15 16.88 -8.54
N ASN A 405 -15.28 17.65 -9.19
CA ASN A 405 -13.89 17.92 -8.82
C ASN A 405 -13.74 19.16 -7.91
N VAL A 406 -14.83 19.61 -7.28
CA VAL A 406 -14.81 20.71 -6.31
C VAL A 406 -15.22 20.21 -4.92
N PRO A 407 -14.81 20.91 -3.84
CA PRO A 407 -15.32 20.65 -2.50
C PRO A 407 -16.84 20.74 -2.39
N ALA A 408 -17.42 19.93 -1.50
CA ALA A 408 -18.86 19.81 -1.30
C ALA A 408 -19.58 21.14 -1.03
N ASP A 409 -18.94 22.10 -0.37
CA ASP A 409 -19.52 23.41 -0.06
C ASP A 409 -19.46 24.40 -1.23
N GLN A 410 -18.80 24.03 -2.32
CA GLN A 410 -18.69 24.79 -3.56
C GLN A 410 -19.69 24.35 -4.63
N ILE A 411 -20.33 23.18 -4.48
CA ILE A 411 -21.38 22.75 -5.40
C ILE A 411 -22.56 23.73 -5.32
N ALA A 412 -22.82 24.38 -6.45
CA ALA A 412 -23.94 25.28 -6.66
C ALA A 412 -24.70 24.95 -7.94
N ALA A 413 -25.86 25.58 -8.13
CA ALA A 413 -26.62 25.46 -9.37
C ALA A 413 -25.78 25.90 -10.58
N GLY A 414 -25.56 24.98 -11.51
CA GLY A 414 -24.75 25.21 -12.72
C GLY A 414 -23.28 24.81 -12.61
N THR A 415 -22.84 24.27 -11.47
CA THR A 415 -21.55 23.56 -11.39
C THR A 415 -21.58 22.41 -12.37
N VAL A 416 -20.54 22.30 -13.21
CA VAL A 416 -20.45 21.23 -14.21
C VAL A 416 -19.87 20.01 -13.51
N PRO A 417 -20.52 18.84 -13.59
CA PRO A 417 -19.94 17.62 -13.03
C PRO A 417 -18.80 17.10 -13.90
N VAL A 418 -17.86 16.38 -13.32
CA VAL A 418 -16.86 15.61 -14.09
C VAL A 418 -17.45 14.29 -14.60
N ASP A 419 -18.49 13.77 -13.94
CA ASP A 419 -19.30 12.66 -14.42
C ASP A 419 -20.70 12.70 -13.81
N ALA A 420 -21.72 12.25 -14.53
CA ALA A 420 -23.09 12.25 -14.04
C ALA A 420 -23.86 11.00 -14.46
N VAL A 421 -24.82 10.62 -13.60
CA VAL A 421 -25.82 9.58 -13.88
C VAL A 421 -27.19 10.19 -13.71
N ILE A 422 -27.91 10.35 -14.81
CA ILE A 422 -29.27 10.87 -14.84
C ILE A 422 -30.23 9.70 -15.04
N TYR A 423 -31.10 9.46 -14.07
CA TYR A 423 -31.98 8.30 -14.07
C TYR A 423 -33.44 8.69 -13.82
N GLY A 424 -34.35 7.82 -14.21
CA GLY A 424 -35.79 8.06 -14.04
C GLY A 424 -36.61 6.82 -14.34
N VAL A 425 -37.93 6.98 -14.48
CA VAL A 425 -38.82 5.90 -14.92
C VAL A 425 -38.86 5.76 -16.44
N GLU A 426 -39.33 4.60 -16.95
CA GLU A 426 -39.54 4.40 -18.37
C GLU A 426 -40.45 5.50 -18.96
N GLY A 427 -39.90 6.29 -19.89
CA GLY A 427 -40.61 7.40 -20.55
C GLY A 427 -40.45 8.76 -19.88
N ALA A 428 -39.67 8.87 -18.79
CA ALA A 428 -39.27 10.14 -18.21
C ALA A 428 -38.38 10.95 -19.18
N SER A 429 -38.18 12.22 -18.86
CA SER A 429 -37.21 13.09 -19.54
C SER A 429 -36.51 13.98 -18.53
N ASN A 430 -35.26 14.35 -18.81
CA ASN A 430 -34.51 15.38 -18.08
C ASN A 430 -35.10 16.79 -18.35
N SER A 431 -36.35 16.99 -17.95
CA SER A 431 -37.10 18.24 -18.17
C SER A 431 -36.74 19.33 -17.16
N ASN A 432 -36.06 18.95 -16.08
CA ASN A 432 -35.46 19.77 -15.04
C ASN A 432 -34.07 20.30 -15.43
N GLY A 433 -33.41 19.72 -16.42
CA GLY A 433 -32.18 20.26 -17.01
C GLY A 433 -30.93 19.96 -16.20
N LEU A 434 -30.87 18.78 -15.57
CA LEU A 434 -29.67 18.25 -14.94
C LEU A 434 -28.52 18.20 -15.95
N LEU A 435 -27.35 18.67 -15.55
CA LEU A 435 -26.18 18.79 -16.42
C LEU A 435 -25.43 17.46 -16.54
N ASP A 436 -25.02 17.11 -17.75
CA ASP A 436 -24.00 16.09 -18.00
C ASP A 436 -22.58 16.68 -17.82
N GLU A 437 -21.57 15.84 -18.02
CA GLU A 437 -20.15 16.20 -17.93
C GLU A 437 -19.70 17.26 -18.96
N THR A 438 -20.56 17.61 -19.93
CA THR A 438 -20.28 18.66 -20.90
C THR A 438 -20.87 20.01 -20.51
N GLY A 439 -21.51 20.09 -19.33
CA GLY A 439 -22.22 21.28 -18.85
C GLY A 439 -23.52 21.55 -19.60
N ASN A 440 -24.04 20.58 -20.36
CA ASN A 440 -25.32 20.67 -21.07
C ASN A 440 -26.37 19.78 -20.41
N PRO A 441 -27.68 20.04 -20.60
CA PRO A 441 -28.70 19.11 -20.13
C PRO A 441 -28.53 17.71 -20.71
N GLY A 442 -28.20 16.72 -19.86
CA GLY A 442 -27.91 15.35 -20.26
C GLY A 442 -29.14 14.53 -20.67
N GLU A 443 -28.91 13.42 -21.38
CA GLU A 443 -29.94 12.40 -21.62
C GLU A 443 -30.16 11.53 -20.38
N ILE A 444 -31.25 10.77 -20.33
CA ILE A 444 -31.45 9.77 -19.27
C ILE A 444 -30.61 8.55 -19.58
N ASP A 445 -29.71 8.22 -18.67
CA ASP A 445 -28.78 7.09 -18.74
C ASP A 445 -29.50 5.74 -18.58
N GLY A 446 -30.49 5.68 -17.70
CA GLY A 446 -31.23 4.45 -17.50
C GLY A 446 -32.33 4.50 -16.47
N PHE A 447 -32.91 3.32 -16.25
CA PHE A 447 -33.85 3.04 -15.18
C PHE A 447 -33.60 1.64 -14.62
N ALA A 448 -33.87 1.47 -13.33
CA ALA A 448 -33.70 0.27 -12.56
C ALA A 448 -34.91 0.09 -11.63
N PHE A 449 -35.40 -1.14 -11.53
CA PHE A 449 -36.47 -1.50 -10.60
C PHE A 449 -35.93 -1.75 -9.20
N THR A 450 -36.84 -2.02 -8.27
CA THR A 450 -36.53 -2.37 -6.89
C THR A 450 -35.48 -3.48 -6.81
N ASN A 451 -34.42 -3.26 -6.04
CA ASN A 451 -33.27 -4.14 -5.87
C ASN A 451 -32.39 -4.32 -7.12
N GLU A 452 -32.45 -3.37 -8.05
CA GLU A 452 -31.60 -3.30 -9.23
C GLU A 452 -30.73 -2.04 -9.16
N SER A 453 -29.55 -2.10 -9.76
CA SER A 453 -28.64 -0.96 -9.93
C SER A 453 -28.51 -0.57 -11.40
N LEU A 454 -28.02 0.64 -11.64
CA LEU A 454 -27.50 1.05 -12.94
C LEU A 454 -25.99 0.90 -12.93
N GLU A 455 -25.47 0.13 -13.86
CA GLU A 455 -24.05 -0.17 -13.99
C GLU A 455 -23.55 0.32 -15.36
N ARG A 456 -22.40 0.99 -15.34
CA ARG A 456 -21.76 1.56 -16.50
C ARG A 456 -21.12 0.46 -17.34
N THR A 457 -21.18 0.61 -18.65
CA THR A 457 -20.59 -0.30 -19.64
C THR A 457 -19.80 0.52 -20.66
N SER A 458 -19.00 -0.15 -21.49
CA SER A 458 -18.28 0.51 -22.59
C SER A 458 -19.18 1.14 -23.68
N SER A 459 -20.51 1.02 -23.57
CA SER A 459 -21.46 1.57 -24.54
C SER A 459 -22.60 2.38 -23.91
N GLY A 460 -22.48 2.78 -22.64
CA GLY A 460 -23.52 3.46 -21.86
C GLY A 460 -23.91 2.65 -20.62
N TRP A 461 -25.17 2.69 -20.21
CA TRP A 461 -25.62 2.07 -18.96
C TRP A 461 -26.48 0.82 -19.16
N ARG A 462 -26.41 -0.11 -18.21
CA ARG A 462 -27.31 -1.26 -18.13
C ARG A 462 -27.90 -1.42 -16.74
N THR A 463 -29.10 -1.97 -16.68
CA THR A 463 -29.73 -2.37 -15.42
C THR A 463 -29.19 -3.73 -14.96
N GLN A 464 -28.72 -3.81 -13.72
CA GLN A 464 -28.33 -5.08 -13.10
C GLN A 464 -29.41 -5.60 -12.15
N THR A 465 -29.84 -6.83 -12.36
CA THR A 465 -30.75 -7.52 -11.43
C THR A 465 -30.02 -8.10 -10.20
N THR A 466 -28.70 -7.99 -10.17
CA THR A 466 -27.83 -8.50 -9.10
C THR A 466 -26.68 -7.50 -8.95
N PRO A 467 -26.89 -6.39 -8.23
CA PRO A 467 -25.85 -5.40 -7.97
C PRO A 467 -24.56 -6.03 -7.44
N SER A 468 -23.42 -5.49 -7.86
CA SER A 468 -22.09 -6.05 -7.60
C SER A 468 -21.13 -4.99 -7.06
N PRO A 469 -21.42 -4.41 -5.88
CA PRO A 469 -20.53 -3.41 -5.31
C PRO A 469 -19.14 -4.00 -5.04
N ASN A 470 -18.11 -3.18 -5.25
CA ASN A 470 -16.68 -3.52 -5.21
C ASN A 470 -16.21 -4.48 -6.31
N ASP A 471 -16.97 -4.67 -7.40
CA ASP A 471 -16.52 -5.44 -8.56
C ASP A 471 -16.50 -4.56 -9.81
N CYS A 472 -15.35 -3.95 -10.08
CA CYS A 472 -15.18 -3.07 -11.24
C CYS A 472 -14.53 -3.72 -12.45
N SER A 473 -14.48 -5.05 -12.47
CA SER A 473 -13.96 -5.81 -13.61
C SER A 473 -14.78 -5.64 -14.90
N HIS A 474 -15.99 -5.08 -14.78
CA HIS A 474 -16.90 -4.81 -15.87
C HIS A 474 -16.65 -3.46 -16.56
N VAL A 475 -16.01 -2.52 -15.86
CA VAL A 475 -15.66 -1.22 -16.42
C VAL A 475 -14.45 -1.43 -17.35
N SER A 476 -14.64 -1.16 -18.64
CA SER A 476 -13.56 -1.15 -19.62
C SER A 476 -13.49 0.24 -20.21
N GLN A 477 -12.52 1.03 -19.75
CA GLN A 477 -12.09 2.25 -20.42
C GLN A 477 -11.06 1.90 -21.50
#